data_AF-A0A3M1DJV1-F1
#
_entry.id   AF-A0A3M1DJV1-F1
#
_cell.length_a   1.000
_cell.length_b   1.000
_cell.length_c   1.000
_cell.angle_alpha   90.00
_cell.angle_beta   90.00
_cell.angle_gamma   90.00
#
_symmetry.space_group_name_H-M   'P 1'
#
loop_
_entity.id
_entity.type
_entity.pdbx_description
1 polymer ?
#
loop_
_entity_poly.entity_id
_entity_poly.type
_entity_poly.pdbx_seq_one_letter_code
_entity_poly.pdbx_strand_id
1 'polypeptide(L)' 'MQQRCPIIATPAGDLPRLYRKGRFGVLAGQISAEAIAAAIRAALAAEARGFQQALAPLCAEFDLGRVSTRLLDTLFRKGG' A
#
# COMPACT_ATOMS: atom_id res chain seq x y z
N MET A 1 -4.94 4.62 -2.76
CA MET A 1 -3.86 5.29 -2.00
C MET A 1 -3.82 6.79 -2.24
N GLN A 2 -3.81 7.27 -3.49
CA GLN A 2 -3.73 8.71 -3.78
C GLN A 2 -4.92 9.53 -3.24
N GLN A 3 -6.11 8.93 -3.15
CA GLN A 3 -7.28 9.52 -2.48
C GLN A 3 -7.20 9.53 -0.94
N ARG A 4 -6.08 9.10 -0.35
CA ARG A 4 -5.84 9.05 1.11
C ARG A 4 -6.87 8.24 1.91
N CYS A 5 -7.52 7.28 1.26
CA CYS A 5 -8.45 6.35 1.89
C CYS A 5 -7.72 5.09 2.36
N PRO A 6 -7.99 4.59 3.58
CA PRO A 6 -7.53 3.28 4.03
C PRO A 6 -7.97 2.18 3.06
N ILE A 7 -7.12 1.19 2.84
CA ILE A 7 -7.41 0.09 1.91
C ILE A 7 -7.83 -1.14 2.71
N ILE A 8 -8.82 -1.88 2.19
CA ILE A 8 -9.08 -3.26 2.59
C ILE A 8 -8.60 -4.14 1.44
N ALA A 9 -7.69 -5.07 1.73
CA ALA A 9 -7.10 -5.95 0.73
C ALA A 9 -7.16 -7.42 1.14
N THR A 10 -7.13 -8.31 0.16
CA THR A 10 -6.99 -9.76 0.36
C THR A 10 -5.50 -10.13 0.47
N PRO A 11 -5.16 -11.33 0.99
CA PRO A 11 -3.77 -11.77 1.08
C PRO A 11 -3.18 -12.22 -0.28
N ALA A 12 -3.82 -11.89 -1.40
CA ALA A 12 -3.39 -12.29 -2.74
C ALA A 12 -2.68 -11.16 -3.49
N GLY A 13 -1.80 -11.52 -4.43
CA GLY A 13 -1.07 -10.59 -5.27
C GLY A 13 0.04 -9.83 -4.52
N ASP A 14 0.30 -8.59 -4.94
CA ASP A 14 1.43 -7.80 -4.45
C ASP A 14 1.10 -6.89 -3.25
N LEU A 15 -0.18 -6.64 -2.98
CA LEU A 15 -0.59 -5.81 -1.84
C LEU A 15 -0.06 -6.33 -0.49
N PRO A 16 -0.04 -7.63 -0.17
CA PRO A 16 0.55 -8.14 1.07
C PRO A 16 2.00 -7.70 1.29
N ARG A 17 2.80 -7.60 0.22
CA ARG A 17 4.17 -7.10 0.30
C ARG A 17 4.20 -5.61 0.66
N LEU A 18 3.25 -4.85 0.14
CA LEU A 18 3.10 -3.43 0.45
C LEU A 18 2.73 -3.21 1.92
N TYR A 19 1.83 -4.03 2.46
CA TYR A 19 1.41 -4.00 3.87
C TYR A 19 2.56 -4.26 4.87
N ARG A 20 3.65 -4.91 4.46
CA ARG A 20 4.85 -5.06 5.31
C ARG A 20 5.60 -3.74 5.53
N LYS A 21 5.39 -2.74 4.66
CA LYS A 21 6.11 -1.46 4.71
C LYS A 21 5.40 -0.40 5.58
N GLY A 22 4.17 -0.66 6.02
CA GLY A 22 3.42 0.29 6.82
C GLY A 22 1.94 -0.05 6.93
N ARG A 23 1.29 0.56 7.90
CA ARG A 23 -0.11 0.29 8.23
C ARG A 23 -1.04 1.32 7.60
N PHE A 24 -1.27 1.21 6.29
CA PHE A 24 -2.11 2.13 5.50
C PHE A 24 -3.56 1.62 5.27
N GLY A 25 -3.93 0.54 5.95
CA GLY A 25 -5.22 -0.13 5.83
C GLY A 25 -5.26 -1.41 6.65
N VAL A 26 -6.13 -2.35 6.25
CA VAL A 26 -6.24 -3.68 6.86
C VAL A 26 -6.15 -4.76 5.78
N LEU A 27 -5.28 -5.74 6.01
CA LEU A 27 -5.17 -6.94 5.18
C LEU A 27 -6.07 -8.03 5.78
N ALA A 28 -7.00 -8.56 4.99
CA ALA A 28 -7.81 -9.71 5.39
C ALA A 28 -6.94 -10.96 5.55
N GLY A 29 -7.29 -11.83 6.50
CA GLY A 29 -6.52 -13.05 6.77
C GLY A 29 -6.61 -14.13 5.68
N GLN A 30 -7.69 -14.13 4.90
CA GLN A 30 -7.93 -15.08 3.81
C GLN A 30 -8.83 -14.46 2.73
N ILE A 31 -9.00 -15.16 1.60
CA ILE A 31 -9.89 -14.76 0.51
C ILE A 31 -11.29 -15.34 0.78
N SER A 32 -11.98 -14.79 1.77
CA SER A 32 -13.37 -15.15 2.09
C SER A 32 -14.19 -13.92 2.45
N ALA A 33 -15.52 -14.03 2.31
CA ALA A 33 -16.44 -12.94 2.65
C ALA A 33 -16.35 -12.56 4.13
N GLU A 34 -16.25 -13.56 5.01
CA GLU A 34 -16.13 -13.38 6.46
C GLU A 34 -14.85 -12.65 6.83
N ALA A 35 -13.73 -13.00 6.19
CA ALA A 35 -12.45 -12.36 6.45
C ALA A 35 -12.41 -10.91 5.97
N ILE A 36 -13.02 -10.62 4.81
CA ILE A 36 -13.17 -9.24 4.32
C ILE A 36 -14.09 -8.44 5.25
N ALA A 37 -15.22 -9.01 5.68
CA ALA A 37 -16.11 -8.35 6.62
C ALA A 37 -15.43 -8.06 7.97
N ALA A 38 -14.61 -8.99 8.47
CA ALA A 38 -13.80 -8.78 9.66
C ALA A 38 -12.77 -7.65 9.47
N ALA A 39 -12.10 -7.58 8.31
CA ALA A 39 -11.17 -6.51 7.99
C ALA A 39 -11.86 -5.13 7.91
N ILE A 40 -13.05 -5.04 7.32
CA ILE A 40 -13.86 -3.82 7.29
C ILE A 40 -14.20 -3.35 8.70
N ARG A 41 -14.70 -4.25 9.57
CA ARG A 41 -15.00 -3.92 10.97
C ARG A 41 -13.77 -3.44 11.73
N ALA A 42 -12.63 -4.11 11.55
CA ALA A 42 -11.37 -3.71 12.17
C ALA A 42 -10.90 -2.32 11.69
N ALA A 43 -11.10 -1.99 10.41
CA ALA A 43 -10.76 -0.67 9.89
C ALA A 43 -11.68 0.43 10.42
N LEU A 44 -12.99 0.16 10.57
CA LEU A 44 -13.94 1.11 11.15
C LEU A 44 -13.69 1.37 12.65
N ALA A 45 -13.14 0.39 13.37
CA ALA A 45 -12.76 0.54 14.77
C ALA A 45 -11.42 1.26 14.99
N ALA A 46 -10.63 1.47 13.93
CA ALA A 46 -9.32 2.11 14.00
C ALA A 46 -9.41 3.62 13.74
N GLU A 47 -8.48 4.40 14.31
CA GLU A 47 -8.41 5.84 14.07
C GLU A 47 -7.89 6.14 12.64
N ALA A 48 -8.65 6.92 11.87
CA ALA A 48 -8.32 7.25 10.49
C ALA A 48 -6.92 7.89 10.33
N ARG A 49 -6.49 8.68 11.33
CA ARG A 49 -5.17 9.33 11.36
C ARG A 49 -4.03 8.31 11.30
N GLY A 50 -4.18 7.14 11.91
CA GLY A 50 -3.17 6.09 11.90
C GLY A 50 -2.87 5.55 10.50
N PHE A 51 -3.89 5.47 9.63
CA PHE A 51 -3.71 5.04 8.24
C PHE A 51 -3.06 6.12 7.37
N GLN A 52 -3.38 7.40 7.60
CA GLN A 52 -2.88 8.49 6.77
C GLN A 52 -1.37 8.70 6.85
N GLN A 53 -0.78 8.50 8.03
CA GLN A 53 0.66 8.63 8.22
C GLN A 53 1.46 7.66 7.34
N ALA A 54 0.95 6.44 7.18
CA ALA A 54 1.59 5.43 6.35
C ALA A 54 1.36 5.66 4.84
N LEU A 55 0.28 6.35 4.44
CA LEU A 55 -0.06 6.54 3.02
C LEU A 55 0.88 7.52 2.29
N ALA A 56 1.36 8.57 2.97
CA ALA A 56 2.21 9.59 2.35
C ALA A 56 3.51 9.06 1.73
N PRO A 57 4.39 8.35 2.47
CA PRO A 57 5.64 7.81 1.91
C PRO A 57 5.39 6.78 0.81
N LEU A 58 4.29 6.04 0.94
CA LEU A 58 3.87 5.00 0.04
C LEU A 58 3.38 5.56 -1.31
N CYS A 59 2.60 6.65 -1.30
CA CYS A 59 2.24 7.36 -2.53
C CYS A 59 3.48 7.87 -3.29
N ALA A 60 4.52 8.33 -2.57
CA ALA A 60 5.77 8.78 -3.17
C ALA A 60 6.62 7.65 -3.78
N GLU A 61 6.35 6.38 -3.46
CA GLU A 61 7.00 5.23 -4.10
C GLU A 61 6.42 4.96 -5.50
N PHE A 62 5.15 5.30 -5.72
CA PHE A 62 4.45 5.12 -6.99
C PHE A 62 4.38 6.39 -7.84
N ASP A 63 5.23 7.38 -7.54
CA ASP A 63 5.37 8.59 -8.35
C ASP A 63 6.03 8.26 -9.71
N LEU A 64 5.32 8.49 -10.81
CA LEU A 64 5.78 8.11 -12.14
C LEU A 64 7.03 8.88 -12.58
N GLY A 65 7.16 10.15 -12.18
CA GLY A 65 8.35 10.95 -12.49
C GLY A 65 9.58 10.33 -11.85
N ARG A 66 9.50 10.05 -10.56
CA ARG A 66 10.57 9.43 -9.77
C ARG A 66 10.91 8.01 -10.26
N VAL A 67 9.90 7.21 -10.59
CA VAL A 67 10.10 5.86 -11.14
C VAL A 67 10.79 5.93 -12.50
N SER A 68 10.36 6.84 -13.38
CA SER A 68 10.97 7.04 -14.70
C SER A 68 12.44 7.47 -14.60
N THR A 69 12.75 8.45 -13.75
CA THR A 69 14.13 8.88 -13.51
C THR A 69 15.00 7.72 -13.02
N ARG A 70 14.51 6.95 -12.03
CA ARG A 70 15.24 5.78 -11.50
C ARG A 70 15.46 4.71 -12.57
N LEU A 71 14.48 4.49 -13.44
CA LEU A 71 14.60 3.53 -14.54
C LEU A 71 15.69 3.97 -15.52
N LEU A 72 15.67 5.23 -15.97
CA LEU A 72 16.69 5.79 -16.87
C LEU A 72 18.08 5.72 -16.25
N ASP A 73 18.22 6.06 -14.97
CA ASP A 73 19.50 5.94 -14.25
C ASP A 73 19.99 4.49 -14.23
N THR A 74 19.08 3.53 -13.98
CA THR A 74 19.43 2.10 -13.93
C THR A 74 19.88 1.58 -15.30
N LEU A 75 19.22 2.02 -16.38
CA LEU A 75 19.49 1.57 -17.74
C LEU A 75 20.74 2.24 -18.35
N PHE A 76 20.99 3.51 -18.05
CA PHE A 76 21.98 4.32 -18.76
C PHE A 76 23.18 4.76 -17.91
N ARG A 77 23.14 4.70 -16.58
CA ARG A 77 24.31 5.05 -15.72
C ARG A 77 25.12 3.86 -15.22
N LYS A 78 24.66 2.61 -15.44
CA LYS A 78 25.39 1.38 -15.06
C LYS A 78 26.24 0.75 -16.19
N GLY A 79 26.59 1.55 -17.21
CA GLY A 79 27.42 1.13 -18.35
C GLY A 79 28.77 1.83 -18.46
N GLY A 80 29.34 2.32 -17.36
CA GLY A 80 30.69 2.90 -17.29
C GLY A 80 31.69 1.94 -16.66
#